data_AF-A0A1U8HAY9-F1
#
_entry.id   AF-A0A1U8HAY9-F1
#
_cell.length_a   1.000
_cell.length_b   1.000
_cell.length_c   1.000
_cell.angle_alpha   90.00
_cell.angle_beta   90.00
_cell.angle_gamma   90.00
#
_symmetry.space_group_name_H-M   'P 1'
#
loop_
_entity.id
_entity.type
_entity.pdbx_description
1 polymer ?
#
loop_
_entity_poly.entity_id
_entity_poly.type
_entity_poly.pdbx_seq_one_letter_code
_entity_poly.pdbx_strand_id
1 'polypeptide(L)'
;MFGTNVVIVFDFDRTLIDDDSDRWVVHNMGLTHFFNNLRLILPWNALMDRMMEELHSQGKTVEQIAECLKHVPLHPRTISAIESAHDLGCDLKIVSDANQFYIETILKHHRLDRCFSEIITNPTMVDGDGRLRIFPYHDMASFCGCNLCPPNLCKGLVIEKIRASRSEKEKSRFIYLGDGRGDYCPTLKLDRRDYVMPRKGFPLWDRLLSNPNLLKAECHEWSNGEELESILIQLIEKICKE
;
A
#
# COMPACT_ATOMS: atom_id res chain seq x y z
N MET A 1 5.72 -7.86 -26.54
CA MET A 1 5.17 -8.79 -25.55
C MET A 1 3.72 -8.41 -25.34
N PHE A 2 2.78 -9.34 -25.52
CA PHE A 2 1.38 -9.08 -25.17
C PHE A 2 1.35 -8.95 -23.64
N GLY A 3 1.20 -7.72 -23.13
CA GLY A 3 1.02 -7.51 -21.69
C GLY A 3 -0.21 -8.27 -21.22
N THR A 4 -0.12 -8.92 -20.07
CA THR A 4 -1.28 -9.58 -19.47
C THR A 4 -2.27 -8.50 -19.06
N ASN A 5 -3.57 -8.72 -19.26
CA ASN A 5 -4.59 -7.75 -18.87
C ASN A 5 -4.90 -7.84 -17.37
N VAL A 6 -3.85 -7.99 -16.55
CA VAL A 6 -3.91 -8.19 -15.09
C VAL A 6 -3.38 -6.92 -14.43
N VAL A 7 -4.17 -6.35 -13.53
CA VAL A 7 -3.76 -5.26 -12.65
C VAL A 7 -3.61 -5.83 -11.26
N ILE A 8 -2.42 -5.66 -10.68
CA ILE A 8 -2.16 -6.08 -9.31
C ILE A 8 -1.97 -4.83 -8.48
N VAL A 9 -2.83 -4.67 -7.48
CA VAL A 9 -2.79 -3.52 -6.58
C VAL A 9 -2.38 -4.00 -5.20
N PHE A 10 -1.28 -3.44 -4.71
CA PHE A 10 -0.73 -3.75 -3.40
C PHE A 10 -0.98 -2.60 -2.43
N ASP A 11 -1.44 -2.91 -1.22
CA ASP A 11 -1.04 -2.12 -0.07
C ASP A 11 0.46 -2.30 0.21
N PHE A 12 1.04 -1.40 1.01
CA PHE A 12 2.46 -1.37 1.28
C PHE A 12 2.82 -1.91 2.67
N ASP A 13 2.47 -1.15 3.71
CA ASP A 13 2.74 -1.52 5.10
C ASP A 13 2.06 -2.84 5.44
N ARG A 14 2.80 -3.76 6.08
CA ARG A 14 2.33 -5.11 6.46
C ARG A 14 1.75 -5.95 5.31
N THR A 15 1.97 -5.54 4.06
CA THR A 15 1.57 -6.27 2.86
C THR A 15 2.79 -6.58 2.00
N LEU A 16 3.49 -5.56 1.51
CA LEU A 16 4.76 -5.74 0.81
C LEU A 16 5.94 -5.82 1.76
N ILE A 17 5.96 -4.96 2.77
CA ILE A 17 6.92 -5.03 3.88
C ILE A 17 6.31 -5.80 5.06
N ASP A 18 7.16 -6.38 5.90
CA ASP A 18 6.74 -7.15 7.09
C ASP A 18 6.58 -6.28 8.36
N ASP A 19 6.58 -4.96 8.20
CA ASP A 19 6.33 -3.99 9.27
C ASP A 19 5.47 -2.82 8.77
N ASP A 20 5.24 -1.84 9.62
CA ASP A 20 4.60 -0.55 9.35
C ASP A 20 5.70 0.51 9.27
N SER A 21 5.89 1.11 8.10
CA SER A 21 6.99 2.04 7.80
C SER A 21 6.96 3.30 8.66
N ASP A 22 5.78 3.82 8.98
CA ASP A 22 5.59 4.95 9.88
C ASP A 22 6.06 4.61 11.30
N ARG A 23 5.59 3.49 11.85
CA ARG A 23 6.00 2.98 13.17
C ARG A 23 7.48 2.64 13.22
N TRP A 24 8.03 2.08 12.13
CA TRP A 24 9.44 1.76 12.01
C TRP A 24 10.31 2.99 12.20
N VAL A 25 10.02 4.07 11.46
CA VAL A 25 10.76 5.33 11.59
C VAL A 25 10.56 5.95 12.98
N VAL A 26 9.33 6.02 13.47
CA VAL A 26 9.02 6.56 14.81
C VAL A 26 9.81 5.83 15.90
N HIS A 27 9.85 4.50 15.84
CA HIS A 27 10.54 3.67 16.81
C HIS A 27 12.06 3.86 16.73
N ASN A 28 12.63 3.63 15.55
CA ASN A 28 14.08 3.63 15.37
C ASN A 28 14.72 5.02 15.46
N MET A 29 13.92 6.09 15.29
CA MET A 29 14.38 7.47 15.49
C MET A 29 14.06 8.02 16.89
N GLY A 30 13.55 7.21 17.81
CA GLY A 30 13.37 7.60 19.21
C GLY A 30 12.16 8.48 19.49
N LEU A 31 11.15 8.50 18.61
CA LEU A 31 9.95 9.32 18.77
C LEU A 31 8.76 8.60 19.41
N THR A 32 8.89 7.32 19.78
CA THR A 32 7.78 6.48 20.29
C THR A 32 6.95 7.15 21.40
N HIS A 33 7.61 7.76 22.39
CA HIS A 33 6.90 8.42 23.49
C HIS A 33 6.11 9.65 23.00
N PHE A 34 6.74 10.48 22.16
CA PHE A 34 6.11 11.68 21.61
C PHE A 34 4.92 11.32 20.70
N PHE A 35 5.10 10.32 19.83
CA PHE A 35 4.05 9.76 18.99
C PHE A 35 2.85 9.29 19.81
N ASN A 36 3.08 8.51 20.87
CA ASN A 36 2.00 7.96 21.69
C ASN A 36 1.16 9.04 22.40
N ASN A 37 1.77 10.17 22.77
CA ASN A 37 1.07 11.30 23.37
C ASN A 37 0.15 12.02 22.37
N LEU A 38 0.57 12.10 21.10
CA LEU A 38 -0.17 12.85 20.08
C LEU A 38 -1.17 12.00 19.28
N ARG A 39 -1.00 10.67 19.24
CA ARG A 39 -1.86 9.79 18.42
C ARG A 39 -3.34 9.82 18.76
N LEU A 40 -3.69 10.23 19.98
CA LEU A 40 -5.08 10.33 20.44
C LEU A 40 -5.75 11.65 20.03
N ILE A 41 -4.97 12.61 19.55
CA ILE A 41 -5.41 14.00 19.32
C ILE A 41 -5.33 14.34 17.83
N LEU A 42 -4.32 13.82 17.13
CA LEU A 42 -4.08 14.11 15.72
C LEU A 42 -4.55 12.96 14.82
N PRO A 43 -5.18 13.27 13.66
CA PRO A 43 -5.34 12.32 12.57
C PRO A 43 -3.99 11.76 12.12
N TRP A 44 -3.96 10.51 11.65
CA TRP A 44 -2.73 9.79 11.32
C TRP A 44 -1.78 10.55 10.39
N ASN A 45 -2.27 11.06 9.26
CA ASN A 45 -1.45 11.80 8.30
C ASN A 45 -0.80 13.07 8.92
N ALA A 46 -1.58 13.85 9.67
CA ALA A 46 -1.09 15.04 10.36
C ALA A 46 -0.13 14.68 11.51
N LEU A 47 -0.36 13.55 12.19
CA LEU A 47 0.54 13.02 13.20
C LEU A 47 1.90 12.68 12.58
N MET A 48 1.93 12.04 11.41
CA MET A 48 3.17 11.69 10.74
C MET A 48 3.93 12.92 10.22
N ASP A 49 3.26 13.93 9.66
CA ASP A 49 3.91 15.21 9.33
C ASP A 49 4.49 15.89 10.58
N ARG A 50 3.81 15.79 11.73
CA ARG A 50 4.30 16.25 13.03
C ARG A 50 5.50 15.43 13.54
N MET A 51 5.59 14.14 13.24
CA MET A 51 6.80 13.37 13.56
C MET A 51 7.98 13.86 12.73
N MET A 52 7.78 14.22 11.46
CA MET A 52 8.86 14.77 10.63
C MET A 52 9.32 16.14 11.10
N GLU A 53 8.40 16.97 11.61
CA GLU A 53 8.75 18.21 12.32
C GLU A 53 9.69 17.98 13.50
N GLU A 54 9.35 17.00 14.34
CA GLU A 54 10.11 16.68 15.54
C GLU A 54 11.47 16.09 15.21
N LEU A 55 11.58 15.24 14.18
CA LEU A 55 12.88 14.76 13.71
C LEU A 55 13.76 15.92 13.24
N HIS A 56 13.19 16.83 12.46
CA HIS A 56 13.92 17.98 11.96
C HIS A 56 14.37 18.92 13.09
N SER A 57 13.53 19.18 14.09
CA SER A 57 13.88 20.00 15.26
C SER A 57 15.02 19.39 16.10
N GLN A 58 15.16 18.06 16.08
CA GLN A 58 16.26 17.32 16.68
C GLN A 58 17.51 17.23 15.77
N GLY A 59 17.51 17.91 14.63
CA GLY A 59 18.62 17.94 13.68
C GLY A 59 18.77 16.66 12.84
N LYS A 60 17.73 15.82 12.76
CA LYS A 60 17.74 14.64 11.89
C LYS A 60 17.53 15.04 10.44
N THR A 61 18.33 14.49 9.55
CA THR A 61 18.25 14.77 8.12
C THR A 61 17.38 13.75 7.38
N VAL A 62 16.91 14.13 6.19
CA VAL A 62 16.13 13.25 5.30
C VAL A 62 16.94 12.01 4.91
N GLU A 63 18.25 12.12 4.76
CA GLU A 63 19.16 11.01 4.46
C GLU A 63 19.23 10.00 5.62
N GLN A 64 19.19 10.48 6.87
CA GLN A 64 19.16 9.59 8.04
C GLN A 64 17.83 8.83 8.10
N ILE A 65 16.71 9.49 7.77
CA ILE A 65 15.40 8.84 7.64
C ILE A 65 15.46 7.78 6.53
N ALA A 66 16.05 8.11 5.39
CA ALA A 66 16.24 7.16 4.30
C ALA A 66 17.07 5.94 4.72
N GLU A 67 18.17 6.14 5.44
CA GLU A 67 19.01 5.05 5.92
C GLU A 67 18.25 4.13 6.89
N CYS A 68 17.46 4.70 7.80
CA CYS A 68 16.60 3.93 8.69
C CYS A 68 15.58 3.06 7.92
N LEU A 69 15.01 3.60 6.84
CA LEU A 69 14.03 2.89 6.01
C LEU A 69 14.62 1.71 5.23
N LYS A 70 15.91 1.75 4.86
CA LYS A 70 16.59 0.64 4.18
C LYS A 70 16.66 -0.63 5.02
N HIS A 71 16.47 -0.52 6.33
CA HIS A 71 16.49 -1.65 7.26
C HIS A 71 15.09 -2.24 7.54
N VAL A 72 14.03 -1.66 6.97
CA VAL A 72 12.67 -2.20 7.09
C VAL A 72 12.64 -3.63 6.52
N PRO A 73 12.08 -4.61 7.24
CA PRO A 73 12.05 -5.98 6.76
C PRO A 73 11.12 -6.12 5.55
N LEU A 74 11.66 -6.69 4.48
CA LEU A 74 10.92 -7.07 3.28
C LEU A 74 11.31 -8.50 2.91
N HIS A 75 10.31 -9.39 2.87
CA HIS A 75 10.56 -10.81 2.69
C HIS A 75 11.15 -11.10 1.30
N PRO A 76 12.23 -11.90 1.16
CA PRO A 76 12.83 -12.19 -0.15
C PRO A 76 11.87 -12.80 -1.16
N ARG A 77 10.92 -13.62 -0.70
CA ARG A 77 9.86 -14.21 -1.53
C ARG A 77 8.85 -13.18 -2.02
N THR A 78 8.62 -12.11 -1.27
CA THR A 78 7.81 -10.97 -1.74
C THR A 78 8.53 -10.21 -2.86
N ILE A 79 9.85 -10.03 -2.78
CA ILE A 79 10.67 -9.48 -3.90
C ILE A 79 10.46 -10.33 -5.14
N SER A 80 10.68 -11.65 -5.01
CA SER A 80 10.54 -12.62 -6.09
C SER A 80 9.13 -12.60 -6.71
N ALA A 81 8.09 -12.46 -5.90
CA ALA A 81 6.71 -12.34 -6.35
C ALA A 81 6.47 -11.07 -7.20
N ILE A 82 7.00 -9.93 -6.77
CA ILE A 82 6.89 -8.65 -7.51
C ILE A 82 7.62 -8.74 -8.84
N GLU A 83 8.87 -9.21 -8.84
CA GLU A 83 9.69 -9.35 -10.05
C GLU A 83 9.02 -10.32 -11.04
N SER A 84 8.57 -11.49 -10.56
CA SER A 84 7.90 -12.49 -11.38
C SER A 84 6.59 -11.97 -11.97
N ALA A 85 5.77 -11.27 -11.18
CA ALA A 85 4.52 -10.69 -11.66
C ALA A 85 4.77 -9.59 -12.73
N HIS A 86 5.79 -8.76 -12.53
CA HIS A 86 6.21 -7.77 -13.51
C HIS A 86 6.73 -8.43 -14.81
N ASP A 87 7.56 -9.47 -14.71
CA ASP A 87 8.12 -10.19 -15.86
C ASP A 87 7.06 -10.97 -16.66
N LEU A 88 5.98 -11.39 -15.98
CA LEU A 88 4.75 -11.91 -16.60
C LEU A 88 3.90 -10.83 -17.29
N GLY A 89 4.34 -9.56 -17.28
CA GLY A 89 3.71 -8.45 -17.98
C GLY A 89 2.46 -7.89 -17.30
N CYS A 90 2.29 -8.15 -16.00
CA CYS A 90 1.20 -7.56 -15.22
C CYS A 90 1.44 -6.05 -14.98
N ASP A 91 0.36 -5.28 -14.83
CA ASP A 91 0.42 -3.88 -14.42
C ASP A 91 0.38 -3.79 -12.89
N LEU A 92 1.53 -3.56 -12.26
CA LEU A 92 1.65 -3.49 -10.80
C LEU A 92 1.50 -2.04 -10.33
N LYS A 93 0.66 -1.84 -9.30
CA LYS A 93 0.41 -0.54 -8.69
C LYS A 93 0.44 -0.64 -7.17
N ILE A 94 0.82 0.44 -6.51
CA ILE A 94 0.73 0.56 -5.05
C ILE A 94 -0.38 1.56 -4.70
N VAL A 95 -1.25 1.18 -3.78
CA VAL A 95 -2.25 2.06 -3.17
C VAL A 95 -2.14 1.95 -1.65
N SER A 96 -1.46 2.91 -1.04
CA SER A 96 -1.12 2.83 0.39
C SER A 96 -1.34 4.13 1.14
N ASP A 97 -1.70 4.00 2.42
CA ASP A 97 -1.86 5.14 3.33
C ASP A 97 -0.55 5.54 4.02
N ALA A 98 0.57 4.93 3.65
CA ALA A 98 1.92 5.39 3.97
C ALA A 98 2.23 6.74 3.30
N ASN A 99 3.50 7.05 3.04
CA ASN A 99 3.89 8.27 2.32
C ASN A 99 4.91 8.00 1.20
N GLN A 100 4.91 8.89 0.20
CA GLN A 100 5.67 8.73 -1.04
C GLN A 100 7.17 8.52 -0.78
N PHE A 101 7.77 9.33 0.10
CA PHE A 101 9.20 9.24 0.41
C PHE A 101 9.58 7.87 0.98
N TYR A 102 8.74 7.30 1.86
CA TYR A 102 9.03 6.02 2.49
C TYR A 102 8.96 4.87 1.48
N ILE A 103 7.86 4.81 0.74
CA ILE A 103 7.64 3.77 -0.27
C ILE A 103 8.76 3.80 -1.30
N GLU A 104 9.05 4.96 -1.89
CA GLU A 104 10.09 5.07 -2.91
C GLU A 104 11.47 4.70 -2.37
N THR A 105 11.81 5.10 -1.16
CA THR A 105 13.12 4.81 -0.56
C THR A 105 13.33 3.30 -0.41
N ILE A 106 12.33 2.60 0.12
CA ILE A 106 12.38 1.14 0.32
C ILE A 106 12.42 0.42 -1.03
N LEU A 107 11.57 0.81 -1.98
CA LEU A 107 11.56 0.19 -3.31
C LEU A 107 12.88 0.39 -4.07
N LYS A 108 13.44 1.61 -4.05
CA LYS A 108 14.73 1.92 -4.68
C LYS A 108 15.87 1.12 -4.05
N HIS A 109 15.86 0.95 -2.72
CA HIS A 109 16.84 0.11 -2.02
C HIS A 109 16.84 -1.33 -2.52
N HIS A 110 15.65 -1.90 -2.74
CA HIS A 110 15.47 -3.26 -3.24
C HIS A 110 15.43 -3.37 -4.78
N ARG A 111 15.60 -2.26 -5.52
CA ARG A 111 15.54 -2.19 -7.00
C ARG A 111 14.19 -2.61 -7.60
N LEU A 112 13.12 -2.41 -6.85
CA LEU A 112 11.74 -2.74 -7.21
C LEU A 112 10.94 -1.55 -7.76
N ASP A 113 11.49 -0.34 -7.69
CA ASP A 113 10.83 0.90 -8.12
C ASP A 113 10.37 0.84 -9.58
N ARG A 114 11.16 0.20 -10.45
CA ARG A 114 10.82 0.02 -11.88
C ARG A 114 9.67 -0.97 -12.13
N CYS A 115 9.32 -1.81 -11.16
CA CYS A 115 8.29 -2.84 -11.33
C CYS A 115 6.88 -2.26 -11.26
N PHE A 116 6.71 -1.10 -10.63
CA PHE A 116 5.41 -0.47 -10.42
C PHE A 116 5.18 0.64 -11.43
N SER A 117 4.04 0.60 -12.12
CA SER A 117 3.65 1.65 -13.07
C SER A 117 3.17 2.93 -12.37
N GLU A 118 2.69 2.80 -11.14
CA GLU A 118 2.10 3.89 -10.38
C GLU A 118 2.12 3.62 -8.86
N ILE A 119 2.44 4.65 -8.09
CA ILE A 119 2.36 4.67 -6.63
C ILE A 119 1.35 5.75 -6.25
N ILE A 120 0.23 5.35 -5.66
CA ILE A 120 -0.83 6.24 -5.18
C ILE A 120 -0.79 6.24 -3.66
N THR A 121 -0.26 7.32 -3.08
CA THR A 121 -0.09 7.45 -1.64
C THR A 121 -0.07 8.92 -1.22
N ASN A 122 0.13 9.19 0.07
CA ASN A 122 0.25 10.54 0.61
C ASN A 122 1.52 11.23 0.07
N PRO A 123 1.41 12.33 -0.69
CA PRO A 123 2.56 13.00 -1.27
C PRO A 123 3.53 13.54 -0.22
N THR A 124 4.80 13.64 -0.61
CA THR A 124 5.84 14.23 0.25
C THR A 124 6.65 15.27 -0.49
N MET A 125 7.23 16.20 0.27
CA MET A 125 8.14 17.22 -0.24
C MET A 125 9.18 17.56 0.82
N VAL A 126 10.44 17.74 0.44
CA VAL A 126 11.43 18.37 1.32
C VAL A 126 11.31 19.87 1.16
N ASP A 127 11.03 20.60 2.25
CA ASP A 127 10.87 22.05 2.20
C ASP A 127 12.22 22.79 2.17
N GLY A 128 12.18 24.12 2.10
CA GLY A 128 13.37 24.97 1.99
C GLY A 128 14.33 24.88 3.18
N ASP A 129 13.85 24.41 4.33
CA ASP A 129 14.64 24.22 5.54
C ASP A 129 15.20 22.80 5.64
N GLY A 130 14.87 21.91 4.70
CA GLY A 130 15.32 20.52 4.68
C GLY A 130 14.44 19.57 5.49
N ARG A 131 13.24 19.99 5.91
CA ARG A 131 12.28 19.12 6.61
C ARG A 131 11.45 18.33 5.59
N LEU A 132 11.26 17.04 5.85
CA LEU A 132 10.30 16.24 5.10
C LEU A 132 8.87 16.61 5.51
N ARG A 133 8.04 16.95 4.53
CA ARG A 133 6.63 17.27 4.68
C ARG A 133 5.77 16.16 4.10
N ILE A 134 4.67 15.83 4.78
CA ILE A 134 3.70 14.82 4.36
C ILE A 134 2.34 15.50 4.17
N PHE A 135 1.70 15.24 3.03
CA PHE A 135 0.42 15.84 2.66
C PHE A 135 -0.64 14.76 2.45
N PRO A 136 -1.93 15.06 2.68
CA PRO A 136 -3.00 14.14 2.32
C PRO A 136 -3.09 14.00 0.79
N TYR A 137 -3.38 12.79 0.29
CA TYR A 137 -3.60 12.57 -1.14
C TYR A 137 -4.90 13.18 -1.66
N HIS A 138 -5.96 13.13 -0.86
CA HIS A 138 -7.22 13.81 -1.13
C HIS A 138 -7.24 15.16 -0.44
N ASP A 139 -7.53 16.21 -1.22
CA ASP A 139 -7.92 17.49 -0.66
C ASP A 139 -9.19 17.34 0.19
N MET A 140 -9.34 18.16 1.23
CA MET A 140 -10.53 18.15 2.09
C MET A 140 -11.85 18.33 1.32
N ALA A 141 -11.82 19.03 0.18
CA ALA A 141 -12.97 19.21 -0.70
C ALA A 141 -13.31 17.96 -1.54
N SER A 142 -12.37 17.03 -1.66
CA SER A 142 -12.48 15.80 -2.46
C SER A 142 -12.81 14.57 -1.61
N PHE A 143 -13.09 14.74 -0.32
CA PHE A 143 -13.46 13.65 0.56
C PHE A 143 -14.83 13.08 0.16
N CYS A 144 -14.86 11.81 -0.25
CA CYS A 144 -16.05 11.16 -0.81
C CYS A 144 -17.12 10.76 0.21
N GLY A 145 -16.99 11.15 1.48
CA GLY A 145 -17.92 10.72 2.54
C GLY A 145 -17.83 9.23 2.87
N CYS A 146 -16.74 8.55 2.47
CA CYS A 146 -16.55 7.13 2.76
C CYS A 146 -16.21 6.92 4.24
N ASN A 147 -17.10 6.23 4.96
CA ASN A 147 -16.91 5.89 6.37
C ASN A 147 -15.93 4.71 6.60
N LEU A 148 -15.33 4.18 5.53
CA LEU A 148 -14.42 3.03 5.58
C LEU A 148 -12.94 3.40 5.43
N CYS A 149 -12.66 4.63 4.97
CA CYS A 149 -11.31 5.10 4.70
C CYS A 149 -11.02 6.37 5.51
N PRO A 150 -9.74 6.61 5.85
CA PRO A 150 -9.37 7.86 6.47
C PRO A 150 -9.53 9.03 5.47
N PRO A 151 -9.65 10.28 5.96
CA PRO A 151 -9.94 11.43 5.10
C PRO A 151 -8.89 11.73 4.03
N ASN A 152 -7.63 11.37 4.30
CA ASN A 152 -6.50 11.69 3.45
C ASN A 152 -6.37 10.79 2.22
N LEU A 153 -6.84 9.53 2.26
CA LEU A 153 -6.74 8.60 1.12
C LEU A 153 -7.83 7.53 1.16
N CYS A 154 -8.71 7.53 0.15
CA CYS A 154 -9.75 6.52 -0.02
C CYS A 154 -9.33 5.52 -1.11
N LYS A 155 -8.78 4.38 -0.67
CA LYS A 155 -8.33 3.31 -1.58
C LYS A 155 -9.42 2.82 -2.52
N GLY A 156 -10.68 2.78 -2.08
CA GLY A 156 -11.82 2.38 -2.92
C GLY A 156 -12.06 3.33 -4.10
N LEU A 157 -12.00 4.65 -3.88
CA LEU A 157 -12.10 5.61 -4.98
C LEU A 157 -10.92 5.47 -5.95
N VAL A 158 -9.73 5.20 -5.42
CA VAL A 158 -8.54 5.00 -6.25
C VAL A 158 -8.73 3.80 -7.17
N ILE A 159 -9.23 2.66 -6.65
CA ILE A 159 -9.55 1.49 -7.48
C ILE A 159 -10.61 1.80 -8.55
N GLU A 160 -11.66 2.56 -8.21
CA GLU A 160 -12.66 2.98 -9.19
C GLU A 160 -12.05 3.85 -10.30
N LYS A 161 -11.15 4.78 -9.95
CA LYS A 161 -10.44 5.61 -10.93
C LYS A 161 -9.51 4.79 -11.82
N ILE A 162 -8.76 3.84 -11.26
CA ILE A 162 -7.89 2.93 -12.03
C ILE A 162 -8.73 2.10 -13.01
N ARG A 163 -9.92 1.66 -12.60
CA ARG A 163 -10.82 0.92 -13.49
C ARG A 163 -11.39 1.82 -14.60
N ALA A 164 -11.78 3.05 -14.26
CA ALA A 164 -12.37 4.00 -15.20
C ALA A 164 -11.38 4.55 -16.23
N SER A 165 -10.07 4.57 -15.92
CA SER A 165 -9.04 5.01 -16.87
C SER A 165 -8.69 3.97 -17.93
N ARG A 166 -9.20 2.74 -17.80
CA ARG A 166 -8.96 1.65 -18.76
C ARG A 166 -10.05 1.56 -19.83
N SER A 167 -9.66 1.10 -21.01
CA SER A 167 -10.58 1.00 -22.14
C SER A 167 -11.64 -0.09 -21.90
N GLU A 168 -12.90 0.15 -22.28
CA GLU A 168 -13.97 -0.86 -22.15
C GLU A 168 -13.69 -2.16 -22.92
N LYS A 169 -12.78 -2.12 -23.90
CA LYS A 169 -12.33 -3.28 -24.68
C LYS A 169 -11.31 -4.13 -23.94
N GLU A 170 -10.62 -3.58 -22.95
CA GLU A 170 -9.67 -4.27 -22.06
C GLU A 170 -10.35 -4.54 -20.72
N LYS A 171 -11.10 -5.65 -20.62
CA LYS A 171 -11.65 -6.12 -19.34
C LYS A 171 -10.54 -6.62 -18.42
N SER A 172 -9.88 -5.70 -17.74
CA SER A 172 -8.77 -6.00 -16.86
C SER A 172 -9.23 -6.79 -15.65
N ARG A 173 -8.44 -7.79 -15.28
CA ARG A 173 -8.64 -8.60 -14.08
C ARG A 173 -7.82 -7.99 -12.96
N PHE A 174 -8.45 -7.73 -11.82
CA PHE A 174 -7.78 -7.15 -10.66
C PHE A 174 -7.41 -8.22 -9.65
N ILE A 175 -6.22 -8.08 -9.07
CA ILE A 175 -5.80 -8.78 -7.86
C ILE A 175 -5.45 -7.71 -6.83
N TYR A 176 -6.16 -7.67 -5.70
CA TYR A 176 -5.90 -6.72 -4.62
C TYR A 176 -5.26 -7.43 -3.43
N LEU A 177 -4.13 -6.93 -2.95
CA LEU A 177 -3.44 -7.44 -1.76
C LEU A 177 -3.44 -6.38 -0.66
N GLY A 178 -3.76 -6.77 0.58
CA GLY A 178 -3.78 -5.86 1.72
C GLY A 178 -3.93 -6.57 3.07
N ASP A 179 -3.71 -5.84 4.16
CA ASP A 179 -3.83 -6.35 5.54
C ASP A 179 -4.83 -5.54 6.38
N GLY A 180 -4.93 -4.23 6.14
CA GLY A 180 -5.50 -3.27 7.07
C GLY A 180 -7.01 -3.03 6.94
N ARG A 181 -7.53 -2.20 7.86
CA ARG A 181 -8.95 -1.79 7.82
C ARG A 181 -9.28 -0.96 6.58
N GLY A 182 -8.34 -0.11 6.15
CA GLY A 182 -8.51 0.76 4.98
C GLY A 182 -8.63 -0.02 3.67
N ASP A 183 -8.13 -1.26 3.64
CA ASP A 183 -8.17 -2.16 2.50
C ASP A 183 -9.53 -2.82 2.31
N TYR A 184 -10.46 -2.71 3.26
CA TYR A 184 -11.79 -3.28 3.06
C TYR A 184 -12.57 -2.55 1.96
N CYS A 185 -12.48 -1.22 1.92
CA CYS A 185 -13.19 -0.40 0.95
C CYS A 185 -12.90 -0.79 -0.53
N PRO A 186 -11.64 -0.95 -0.98
CA PRO A 186 -11.35 -1.36 -2.35
C PRO A 186 -11.85 -2.76 -2.70
N THR A 187 -11.93 -3.70 -1.75
CA THR A 187 -12.46 -5.05 -2.04
C THR A 187 -13.92 -5.05 -2.47
N LEU A 188 -14.72 -4.09 -1.97
CA LEU A 188 -16.12 -3.90 -2.36
C LEU A 188 -16.29 -3.36 -3.79
N LYS A 189 -15.20 -2.87 -4.39
CA LYS A 189 -15.16 -2.34 -5.76
C LYS A 189 -14.70 -3.37 -6.79
N LEU A 190 -14.33 -4.56 -6.33
CA LEU A 190 -13.93 -5.67 -7.17
C LEU A 190 -15.15 -6.42 -7.71
N ASP A 191 -15.00 -7.00 -8.90
CA ASP A 191 -16.01 -7.79 -9.58
C ASP A 191 -15.82 -9.30 -9.33
N ARG A 192 -16.77 -10.12 -9.77
CA ARG A 192 -16.75 -11.60 -9.60
C ARG A 192 -15.57 -12.32 -10.26
N ARG A 193 -14.87 -11.61 -11.14
CA ARG A 193 -13.74 -12.10 -11.92
C ARG A 193 -12.39 -11.74 -11.30
N ASP A 194 -12.43 -10.87 -10.30
CA ASP A 194 -11.27 -10.33 -9.61
C ASP A 194 -10.95 -11.16 -8.37
N TYR A 195 -9.77 -10.91 -7.80
CA TYR A 195 -9.25 -11.61 -6.64
C TYR A 195 -8.88 -10.62 -5.53
N VAL A 196 -9.06 -11.06 -4.29
CA VAL A 196 -8.51 -10.40 -3.11
C VAL A 196 -7.63 -11.36 -2.34
N MET A 197 -6.47 -10.88 -1.88
CA MET A 197 -5.53 -11.64 -1.07
C MET A 197 -5.29 -10.96 0.27
N PRO A 198 -6.13 -11.22 1.30
CA PRO A 198 -5.96 -10.62 2.60
C PRO A 198 -4.88 -11.32 3.42
N ARG A 199 -4.05 -10.56 4.15
CA ARG A 199 -3.07 -11.14 5.10
C ARG A 199 -3.79 -11.73 6.32
N LYS A 200 -3.55 -13.01 6.61
CA LYS A 200 -4.14 -13.71 7.77
C LYS A 200 -3.74 -13.06 9.08
N GLY A 201 -4.69 -12.96 10.00
CA GLY A 201 -4.48 -12.36 11.33
C GLY A 201 -4.49 -10.82 11.35
N PHE A 202 -4.80 -10.17 10.22
CA PHE A 202 -4.91 -8.72 10.11
C PHE A 202 -6.38 -8.28 9.86
N PRO A 203 -6.72 -7.00 10.14
CA PRO A 203 -8.10 -6.55 10.15
C PRO A 203 -8.90 -6.75 8.86
N LEU A 204 -8.26 -6.74 7.69
CA LEU A 204 -8.94 -7.04 6.42
C LEU A 204 -9.48 -8.46 6.42
N TRP A 205 -8.63 -9.42 6.81
CA TRP A 205 -8.97 -10.84 6.85
C TRP A 205 -10.14 -11.11 7.79
N ASP A 206 -10.07 -10.60 9.03
CA ASP A 206 -11.15 -10.73 10.03
C ASP A 206 -12.49 -10.21 9.50
N ARG A 207 -12.43 -9.08 8.78
CA ARG A 207 -13.63 -8.40 8.27
C ARG A 207 -14.25 -9.14 7.08
N LEU A 208 -13.44 -9.71 6.20
CA LEU A 208 -13.90 -10.54 5.08
C LEU A 208 -14.52 -11.85 5.57
N LEU A 209 -13.92 -12.49 6.59
CA LEU A 209 -14.50 -13.66 7.25
C LEU A 209 -15.85 -13.36 7.91
N SER A 210 -16.00 -12.18 8.50
CA SER A 210 -17.23 -11.79 9.18
C SER A 210 -18.38 -11.43 8.22
N ASN A 211 -18.08 -11.03 6.98
CA ASN A 211 -19.08 -10.55 6.01
C ASN A 211 -18.84 -11.09 4.59
N PRO A 212 -18.83 -12.42 4.39
CA PRO A 212 -18.46 -13.02 3.11
C PRO A 212 -19.42 -12.64 1.98
N ASN A 213 -20.71 -12.44 2.28
CA ASN A 213 -21.75 -12.16 1.28
C ASN A 213 -21.60 -10.80 0.57
N LEU A 214 -20.82 -9.88 1.11
CA LEU A 214 -20.60 -8.56 0.50
C LEU A 214 -19.45 -8.57 -0.51
N LEU A 215 -18.57 -9.57 -0.43
CA LEU A 215 -17.44 -9.71 -1.34
C LEU A 215 -17.90 -10.42 -2.61
N LYS A 216 -17.68 -9.78 -3.77
CA LYS A 216 -17.93 -10.40 -5.09
C LYS A 216 -16.74 -11.20 -5.59
N ALA A 217 -15.52 -10.72 -5.30
CA ALA A 217 -14.26 -11.31 -5.74
C ALA A 217 -13.95 -12.63 -5.01
N GLU A 218 -13.13 -13.47 -5.65
CA GLU A 218 -12.61 -14.69 -5.02
C GLU A 218 -11.51 -14.32 -4.01
N CYS A 219 -11.57 -14.90 -2.80
CA CYS A 219 -10.66 -14.57 -1.69
C CYS A 219 -9.59 -15.66 -1.51
N HIS A 220 -8.33 -15.26 -1.41
CA HIS A 220 -7.18 -16.15 -1.17
C HIS A 220 -6.25 -15.58 -0.10
N GLU A 221 -6.48 -15.97 1.14
CA GLU A 221 -5.68 -15.49 2.28
C GLU A 221 -4.24 -16.06 2.30
N TRP A 222 -3.31 -15.28 2.83
CA TRP A 222 -1.87 -15.64 2.92
C TRP A 222 -1.27 -15.21 4.27
N SER A 223 -0.20 -15.88 4.70
CA SER A 223 0.38 -15.67 6.05
C SER A 223 1.80 -15.08 6.03
N ASN A 224 2.57 -15.37 4.99
CA ASN A 224 3.98 -14.99 4.84
C ASN A 224 4.34 -14.82 3.36
N GLY A 225 5.58 -14.40 3.08
CA GLY A 225 6.03 -14.15 1.71
C GLY A 225 6.04 -15.39 0.80
N GLU A 226 6.21 -16.60 1.33
CA GLU A 226 6.14 -17.85 0.53
C GLU A 226 4.71 -18.13 0.06
N GLU A 227 3.73 -18.01 0.96
CA GLU A 227 2.32 -18.14 0.61
C GLU A 227 1.88 -17.04 -0.36
N LEU A 228 2.30 -15.79 -0.11
CA LEU A 228 2.00 -14.66 -0.99
C LEU A 228 2.50 -14.93 -2.41
N GLU A 229 3.77 -15.29 -2.56
CA GLU A 229 4.37 -15.59 -3.87
C GLU A 229 3.61 -16.72 -4.57
N SER A 230 3.45 -17.85 -3.90
CA SER A 230 2.82 -19.05 -4.48
C SER A 230 1.40 -18.76 -4.97
N ILE A 231 0.58 -18.11 -4.13
CA ILE A 231 -0.82 -17.79 -4.48
C ILE A 231 -0.86 -16.76 -5.61
N LEU A 232 -0.07 -15.69 -5.54
CA LEU A 232 -0.10 -14.64 -6.55
C LEU A 232 0.24 -15.19 -7.93
N ILE A 233 1.28 -16.01 -8.05
CA ILE A 233 1.68 -16.62 -9.33
C ILE A 233 0.60 -17.58 -9.84
N GLN A 234 0.01 -18.41 -8.97
CA GLN A 234 -1.09 -19.30 -9.36
C GLN A 234 -2.30 -18.52 -9.91
N LEU A 235 -2.64 -17.38 -9.31
CA LEU A 235 -3.74 -16.53 -9.77
C LEU A 235 -3.43 -15.87 -11.12
N ILE A 236 -2.22 -15.35 -11.30
CA ILE A 236 -1.78 -14.78 -12.58
C ILE A 236 -1.86 -15.85 -13.68
N GLU A 237 -1.32 -17.04 -13.43
CA GLU A 237 -1.38 -18.15 -14.38
C GLU A 237 -2.82 -18.60 -14.70
N LYS A 238 -3.69 -18.66 -13.68
CA LYS A 238 -5.11 -18.98 -13.85
C LYS A 238 -5.77 -17.99 -14.80
N ILE A 239 -5.54 -16.69 -14.58
CA ILE A 239 -6.09 -15.63 -15.45
C ILE A 239 -5.53 -15.72 -16.87
N CYS A 240 -4.23 -16.02 -17.04
CA CYS A 240 -3.61 -16.11 -18.37
C CYS A 240 -4.11 -17.32 -19.19
N LYS A 241 -4.71 -18.33 -18.55
CA LYS A 241 -5.26 -19.52 -19.19
C LYS A 241 -6.74 -19.37 -19.57
N GLU A 242 -7.43 -18.31 -19.11
CA GLU A 242 -8.82 -18.00 -19.45
C GLU A 242 -8.96 -17.22 -20.77
#